data_AF-A0A444X1U9-F1
#
_entry.id   AF-A0A444X1U9-F1
#
_cell.length_a   1.000
_cell.length_b   1.000
_cell.length_c   1.000
_cell.angle_alpha   90.00
_cell.angle_beta   90.00
_cell.angle_gamma   90.00
#
_symmetry.space_group_name_H-M   'P 1'
#
loop_
_entity.id
_entity.type
_entity.pdbx_description
1 polymer ?
#
loop_
_entity_poly.entity_id
_entity_poly.type
_entity_poly.pdbx_seq_one_letter_code
_entity_poly.pdbx_strand_id
1 'polypeptide(L)'
;MHWPGKKLRERALMTVMKHIHYEDENTRYICIGPVNKGYNGSQLQDVVFAVQAIISSNLLEEYGQTIRKAHSFIKKSYILEDCLDDLNYWYCHISKGAWPFSTKDHGWPISDCTSEELKIAGEPIEAERLYDAVNIVLSLQNNDSGFATYELTRSYRWLAIINPAETFGDILCGMYISLSASIGISLKIISHASPRRNKLIPLNHSNLLNRYGSWRVCFTYATWFGINRLIVAGNSYIDSPAICKACEFLLSKKLSNVYSNLENNRAHLVNTLWALLALITTGQAR
;
A
#
# COMPACT_ATOMS: atom_id res chain seq x y z
N MET A 1 -44.65 -14.09 -31.19
CA MET A 1 -44.35 -15.03 -30.08
C MET A 1 -44.41 -14.27 -28.75
N HIS A 2 -45.26 -14.68 -27.81
CA HIS A 2 -45.37 -14.08 -26.48
C HIS A 2 -44.51 -14.85 -25.47
N TRP A 3 -43.50 -14.20 -24.87
CA TRP A 3 -42.66 -14.80 -23.83
C TRP A 3 -43.48 -15.00 -22.54
N PRO A 4 -43.52 -16.22 -21.96
CA PRO A 4 -44.41 -16.56 -20.84
C PRO A 4 -44.09 -15.84 -19.51
N GLY A 5 -43.00 -15.05 -19.44
CA GLY A 5 -42.60 -14.26 -18.27
C GLY A 5 -42.73 -12.74 -18.41
N LYS A 6 -43.50 -12.22 -19.38
CA LYS A 6 -43.50 -10.78 -19.71
C LYS A 6 -43.74 -9.86 -18.50
N LYS A 7 -44.73 -10.17 -17.66
CA LYS A 7 -45.05 -9.36 -16.45
C LYS A 7 -44.00 -9.47 -15.35
N LEU A 8 -43.36 -10.63 -15.20
CA LEU A 8 -42.25 -10.83 -14.26
C LEU A 8 -41.02 -10.04 -14.69
N ARG A 9 -40.72 -10.04 -15.98
CA ARG A 9 -39.66 -9.22 -16.57
C ARG A 9 -39.92 -7.72 -16.37
N GLU A 10 -41.14 -7.27 -16.61
CA GLU A 10 -41.52 -5.86 -16.38
C GLU A 10 -41.32 -5.45 -14.91
N ARG A 11 -41.70 -6.31 -13.96
CA ARG A 11 -41.44 -6.06 -12.53
C ARG A 11 -39.95 -6.08 -12.19
N ALA A 12 -39.18 -7.03 -12.71
CA ALA A 12 -37.74 -7.09 -12.48
C ALA A 12 -37.02 -5.84 -13.00
N LEU A 13 -37.40 -5.35 -14.19
CA LEU A 13 -36.84 -4.14 -14.79
C LEU A 13 -37.14 -2.88 -13.97
N MET A 14 -38.36 -2.76 -13.44
CA MET A 14 -38.70 -1.66 -12.54
C MET A 14 -37.89 -1.71 -11.23
N THR A 15 -37.70 -2.89 -10.66
CA THR A 15 -36.85 -3.05 -9.46
C THR A 15 -35.40 -2.70 -9.73
N VAL A 16 -34.84 -3.10 -10.88
CA VAL A 16 -33.46 -2.76 -11.30
C VAL A 16 -33.31 -1.25 -11.47
N MET A 17 -34.23 -0.58 -12.17
CA MET A 17 -34.17 0.88 -12.34
C MET A 17 -34.25 1.63 -11.01
N LYS A 18 -35.02 1.13 -10.05
CA LYS A 18 -35.05 1.70 -8.70
C LYS A 18 -33.71 1.57 -7.97
N HIS A 19 -32.99 0.46 -8.14
CA HIS A 19 -31.66 0.28 -7.56
C HIS A 19 -30.60 1.13 -8.26
N ILE A 20 -30.69 1.31 -9.58
CA ILE A 20 -29.80 2.20 -10.35
C ILE A 20 -29.96 3.64 -9.87
N HIS A 21 -31.19 4.15 -9.79
CA HIS A 21 -31.42 5.51 -9.30
C HIS A 21 -31.00 5.70 -7.84
N TYR A 22 -31.25 4.69 -6.98
CA TYR A 22 -30.75 4.70 -5.61
C TYR A 22 -29.22 4.79 -5.56
N GLU A 23 -28.51 3.99 -6.35
CA GLU A 23 -27.04 4.00 -6.44
C GLU A 23 -26.52 5.33 -6.98
N ASP A 24 -27.16 5.87 -8.02
CA ASP A 24 -26.82 7.18 -8.59
C ASP A 24 -26.99 8.29 -7.55
N GLU A 25 -28.12 8.36 -6.85
CA GLU A 25 -28.33 9.37 -5.81
C GLU A 25 -27.37 9.16 -4.61
N ASN A 26 -27.19 7.92 -4.15
CA ASN A 26 -26.32 7.56 -3.03
C ASN A 26 -24.83 7.88 -3.31
N THR A 27 -24.39 7.73 -4.56
CA THR A 27 -23.03 8.05 -5.00
C THR A 27 -22.87 9.48 -5.54
N ARG A 28 -23.90 10.34 -5.44
CA ARG A 28 -23.95 11.70 -6.02
C ARG A 28 -23.65 11.72 -7.53
N TYR A 29 -24.28 10.81 -8.26
CA TYR A 29 -24.24 10.62 -9.71
C TYR A 29 -22.85 10.30 -10.26
N ILE A 30 -21.94 9.80 -9.40
CA ILE A 30 -20.61 9.37 -9.82
C ILE A 30 -20.69 8.02 -10.54
N CYS A 31 -21.61 7.13 -10.12
CA CYS A 31 -21.88 5.85 -10.77
C CYS A 31 -20.58 5.02 -10.99
N ILE A 32 -20.63 4.00 -11.85
CA ILE A 32 -19.58 2.98 -12.02
C ILE A 32 -18.98 2.94 -13.46
N GLY A 33 -18.86 4.04 -14.21
CA GLY A 33 -18.33 4.05 -15.60
C GLY A 33 -16.81 4.25 -15.77
N PRO A 34 -16.10 3.53 -16.69
CA PRO A 34 -14.66 3.30 -16.68
C PRO A 34 -13.83 4.41 -17.36
N VAL A 35 -12.68 4.82 -16.84
CA VAL A 35 -12.03 4.32 -15.64
C VAL A 35 -12.77 4.99 -14.47
N ASN A 36 -13.79 4.37 -13.88
CA ASN A 36 -13.61 3.47 -12.76
C ASN A 36 -12.14 3.27 -12.54
N LYS A 37 -11.54 4.33 -12.02
CA LYS A 37 -10.37 4.20 -11.20
C LYS A 37 -10.69 3.00 -10.30
N GLY A 38 -9.77 2.05 -10.15
CA GLY A 38 -9.97 0.89 -9.28
C GLY A 38 -10.25 1.25 -7.82
N TYR A 39 -10.26 2.56 -7.53
CA TYR A 39 -10.52 3.24 -6.28
C TYR A 39 -11.09 4.62 -6.57
N ASN A 40 -11.61 5.38 -5.60
CA ASN A 40 -12.01 6.79 -5.83
C ASN A 40 -10.83 7.74 -6.21
N GLY A 41 -9.60 7.23 -6.17
CA GLY A 41 -8.39 7.82 -6.74
C GLY A 41 -7.13 7.32 -6.02
N SER A 42 -5.99 7.95 -6.28
CA SER A 42 -4.69 7.68 -5.63
C SER A 42 -4.11 8.96 -5.02
N GLN A 43 -4.97 9.94 -4.72
CA GLN A 43 -4.58 11.33 -4.44
C GLN A 43 -3.55 11.41 -3.31
N LEU A 44 -3.80 10.75 -2.18
CA LEU A 44 -2.87 10.80 -1.06
C LEU A 44 -1.56 10.07 -1.39
N GLN A 45 -1.64 8.85 -1.90
CA GLN A 45 -0.45 8.07 -2.23
C GLN A 45 0.46 8.80 -3.23
N ASP A 46 -0.12 9.44 -4.25
CA ASP A 46 0.62 10.17 -5.26
C ASP A 46 1.27 11.43 -4.68
N VAL A 47 0.56 12.18 -3.84
CA VAL A 47 1.11 13.36 -3.15
C VAL A 47 2.27 12.97 -2.25
N VAL A 48 2.14 11.89 -1.48
CA VAL A 48 3.16 11.39 -0.56
C VAL A 48 4.42 10.98 -1.32
N PHE A 49 4.29 10.18 -2.38
CA PHE A 49 5.46 9.80 -3.18
C PHE A 49 6.09 10.99 -3.92
N ALA A 50 5.30 11.95 -4.40
CA ALA A 50 5.82 13.17 -5.00
C ALA A 50 6.63 14.00 -3.99
N VAL A 51 6.14 14.14 -2.76
CA VAL A 51 6.85 14.84 -1.69
C VAL A 51 8.16 14.12 -1.34
N GLN A 52 8.13 12.79 -1.18
CA GLN A 52 9.35 12.01 -0.94
C GLN A 52 10.36 12.20 -2.08
N ALA A 53 9.92 12.15 -3.34
CA ALA A 53 10.79 12.37 -4.50
C ALA A 53 11.42 13.77 -4.51
N ILE A 54 10.64 14.83 -4.24
CA ILE A 54 11.15 16.20 -4.16
C ILE A 54 12.21 16.32 -3.06
N ILE A 55 11.92 15.78 -1.87
CA ILE A 55 12.87 15.78 -0.74
C ILE A 55 14.15 15.02 -1.09
N SER A 56 14.02 13.81 -1.66
CA SER A 56 15.17 12.98 -2.06
C SER A 56 15.99 13.60 -3.20
N SER A 57 15.39 14.44 -4.04
CA SER A 57 16.08 15.17 -5.10
C SER A 57 16.76 16.46 -4.64
N ASN A 58 16.69 16.78 -3.34
CA ASN A 58 17.23 18.02 -2.77
C ASN A 58 16.63 19.30 -3.38
N LEU A 59 15.37 19.25 -3.82
CA LEU A 59 14.64 20.39 -4.41
C LEU A 59 13.66 21.04 -3.43
N LEU A 60 13.86 20.83 -2.13
CA LEU A 60 12.94 21.31 -1.09
C LEU A 60 12.78 22.84 -1.09
N GLU A 61 13.87 23.57 -1.30
CA GLU A 61 13.86 25.05 -1.30
C GLU A 61 13.10 25.60 -2.52
N GLU A 62 13.27 24.99 -3.69
CA GLU A 62 12.61 25.40 -4.93
C GLU A 62 11.08 25.17 -4.86
N TYR A 63 10.67 24.03 -4.30
CA TYR A 63 9.26 23.63 -4.24
C TYR A 63 8.60 23.91 -2.88
N GLY A 64 9.19 24.74 -2.02
CA GLY A 64 8.74 24.95 -0.64
C GLY A 64 7.24 25.31 -0.52
N GLN A 65 6.71 26.14 -1.42
CA GLN A 65 5.27 26.46 -1.42
C GLN A 65 4.38 25.26 -1.78
N THR A 66 4.82 24.43 -2.72
CA THR A 66 4.13 23.20 -3.12
C THR A 66 4.16 22.19 -1.97
N ILE A 67 5.30 22.03 -1.31
CA ILE A 67 5.46 21.15 -0.15
C ILE A 67 4.57 21.60 1.01
N ARG A 68 4.46 22.91 1.28
CA ARG A 68 3.52 23.42 2.30
C ARG A 68 2.07 23.07 2.00
N LYS A 69 1.64 23.17 0.73
CA LYS A 69 0.29 22.77 0.30
C LYS A 69 0.08 21.26 0.41
N ALA A 70 1.06 20.47 -0.02
CA ALA A 70 1.04 19.02 0.09
C ALA A 70 0.95 18.56 1.55
N HIS A 71 1.76 19.14 2.44
CA HIS A 71 1.70 18.87 3.88
C HIS A 71 0.34 19.24 4.49
N SER A 72 -0.25 20.38 4.07
CA SER A 72 -1.62 20.74 4.49
C SER A 72 -2.66 19.73 4.01
N PHE A 73 -2.54 19.24 2.78
CA PHE A 73 -3.41 18.19 2.24
C PHE A 73 -3.27 16.89 3.02
N ILE A 74 -2.04 16.40 3.24
CA ILE A 74 -1.75 15.18 4.03
C ILE A 74 -2.36 15.31 5.44
N LYS A 75 -2.16 16.45 6.12
CA LYS A 75 -2.74 16.69 7.47
C LYS A 75 -4.27 16.66 7.47
N LYS A 76 -4.91 17.15 6.40
CA LYS A 76 -6.38 17.10 6.25
C LYS A 76 -6.90 15.72 5.88
N SER A 77 -6.07 14.88 5.26
CA SER A 77 -6.41 13.51 4.87
C SER A 77 -6.38 12.50 6.03
N TYR A 78 -5.89 12.91 7.20
CA TYR A 78 -5.82 12.07 8.41
C TYR A 78 -7.22 11.71 8.93
N ILE A 79 -7.42 10.42 9.24
CA ILE A 79 -8.67 9.90 9.78
C ILE A 79 -8.72 10.19 11.29
N LEU A 80 -9.72 10.97 11.72
CA LEU A 80 -9.83 11.46 13.10
C LEU A 80 -10.64 10.54 14.01
N GLU A 81 -11.50 9.71 13.42
CA GLU A 81 -12.52 8.93 14.12
C GLU A 81 -12.65 7.57 13.44
N ASP A 82 -12.97 6.55 14.23
CA ASP A 82 -13.29 5.21 13.73
C ASP A 82 -14.62 5.20 12.96
N CYS A 83 -14.90 4.11 12.25
CA CYS A 83 -16.23 3.88 11.70
C CYS A 83 -17.30 3.94 12.80
N LEU A 84 -18.50 4.39 12.44
CA LEU A 84 -19.64 4.42 13.36
C LEU A 84 -20.05 3.00 13.77
N ASP A 85 -20.64 2.88 14.96
CA ASP A 85 -21.13 1.62 15.55
C ASP A 85 -20.04 0.61 15.97
N ASP A 86 -20.45 -0.61 16.34
CA ASP A 86 -19.56 -1.66 16.82
C ASP A 86 -18.71 -2.24 15.67
N LEU A 87 -17.41 -1.93 15.69
CA LEU A 87 -16.42 -2.41 14.72
C LEU A 87 -16.39 -3.94 14.60
N ASN A 88 -16.55 -4.68 15.70
CA ASN A 88 -16.50 -6.14 15.66
C ASN A 88 -17.73 -6.72 14.97
N TYR A 89 -18.90 -6.13 15.22
CA TYR A 89 -20.14 -6.54 14.58
C TYR A 89 -20.06 -6.36 13.05
N TRP A 90 -19.45 -5.26 12.60
CA TRP A 90 -19.29 -4.94 11.18
C TRP A 90 -18.01 -5.49 10.54
N TYR A 91 -17.20 -6.23 11.31
CA TYR A 91 -15.91 -6.76 10.87
C TYR A 91 -14.96 -5.66 10.36
N CYS A 92 -15.01 -4.47 10.94
CA CYS A 92 -14.09 -3.38 10.60
C CYS A 92 -12.87 -3.39 11.52
N HIS A 93 -11.70 -3.10 10.97
CA HIS A 93 -10.52 -2.75 11.76
C HIS A 93 -10.60 -1.29 12.23
N ILE A 94 -9.85 -0.94 13.28
CA ILE A 94 -9.73 0.47 13.72
C ILE A 94 -9.17 1.34 12.58
N SER A 95 -9.71 2.55 12.41
CA SER A 95 -9.34 3.50 11.35
C SER A 95 -8.88 4.86 11.87
N LYS A 96 -9.19 5.22 13.12
CA LYS A 96 -8.67 6.42 13.78
C LYS A 96 -7.14 6.40 13.80
N GLY A 97 -6.56 7.39 13.14
CA GLY A 97 -5.11 7.57 13.08
C GLY A 97 -4.47 7.15 11.76
N ALA A 98 -5.24 6.54 10.86
CA ALA A 98 -4.75 6.10 9.57
C ALA A 98 -4.75 7.22 8.52
N TRP A 99 -4.01 6.96 7.46
CA TRP A 99 -4.15 7.63 6.18
C TRP A 99 -4.66 6.66 5.11
N PRO A 100 -5.71 7.02 4.36
CA PRO A 100 -6.27 6.18 3.29
C PRO A 100 -5.49 6.37 1.98
N PHE A 101 -5.60 5.43 1.03
CA PHE A 101 -4.90 5.54 -0.26
C PHE A 101 -5.25 6.80 -1.07
N SER A 102 -6.48 7.29 -0.93
CA SER A 102 -7.05 8.35 -1.75
C SER A 102 -7.38 9.62 -0.99
N THR A 103 -8.50 9.64 -0.26
CA THR A 103 -9.09 10.82 0.38
C THR A 103 -9.61 10.44 1.75
N LYS A 104 -9.66 11.41 2.67
CA LYS A 104 -10.23 11.19 4.02
C LYS A 104 -11.62 10.54 3.98
N ASP A 105 -12.49 10.99 3.08
CA ASP A 105 -13.87 10.48 2.94
C ASP A 105 -13.93 8.99 2.56
N HIS A 106 -12.83 8.43 2.04
CA HIS A 106 -12.74 7.00 1.81
C HIS A 106 -12.67 6.23 3.13
N GLY A 107 -12.03 6.78 4.17
CA GLY A 107 -12.10 6.30 5.54
C GLY A 107 -11.42 4.95 5.85
N TRP A 108 -11.04 4.16 4.84
CA TRP A 108 -10.40 2.87 5.08
C TRP A 108 -8.93 3.01 5.52
N PRO A 109 -8.53 2.35 6.62
CA PRO A 109 -7.15 2.34 7.06
C PRO A 109 -6.31 1.46 6.14
N ILE A 110 -5.11 1.92 5.80
CA ILE A 110 -4.18 1.16 4.97
C ILE A 110 -2.79 1.24 5.58
N SER A 111 -2.19 0.07 5.83
CA SER A 111 -0.94 -0.04 6.57
C SER A 111 0.26 0.59 5.86
N ASP A 112 0.38 0.43 4.54
CA ASP A 112 1.47 1.04 3.76
C ASP A 112 1.27 2.53 3.55
N CYS A 113 0.06 2.99 3.20
CA CYS A 113 -0.23 4.43 3.12
C CYS A 113 0.10 5.09 4.47
N THR A 114 -0.49 4.62 5.56
CA THR A 114 -0.18 5.18 6.90
C THR A 114 1.32 5.18 7.20
N SER A 115 2.07 4.18 6.74
CA SER A 115 3.52 4.13 6.91
C SER A 115 4.30 5.10 6.03
N GLU A 116 4.01 5.17 4.73
CA GLU A 116 4.66 6.12 3.83
C GLU A 116 4.44 7.57 4.29
N GLU A 117 3.26 7.87 4.82
CA GLU A 117 2.89 9.16 5.38
C GLU A 117 3.70 9.45 6.65
N LEU A 118 3.86 8.46 7.51
CA LEU A 118 4.64 8.54 8.75
C LEU A 118 6.12 8.89 8.49
N LYS A 119 6.69 8.57 7.32
CA LYS A 119 8.07 8.97 6.95
C LYS A 119 8.21 10.46 6.68
N ILE A 120 7.16 11.09 6.17
CA ILE A 120 7.13 12.53 5.84
C ILE A 120 6.66 13.35 7.04
N ALA A 121 5.77 12.77 7.85
CA ALA A 121 5.11 13.41 8.97
C ALA A 121 6.06 14.13 9.93
N GLY A 122 7.21 13.55 10.27
CA GLY A 122 8.24 14.17 11.13
C GLY A 122 7.72 14.83 12.43
N GLU A 123 8.54 15.66 13.07
CA GLU A 123 8.21 16.40 14.30
C GLU A 123 7.03 17.42 14.24
N PRO A 124 6.45 17.87 13.09
CA PRO A 124 5.34 18.83 13.10
C PRO A 124 3.93 18.24 13.36
N ILE A 125 3.77 16.93 13.60
CA ILE A 125 2.49 16.32 13.98
C ILE A 125 2.35 16.27 15.51
N GLU A 126 1.16 16.60 16.03
CA GLU A 126 0.82 16.43 17.45
C GLU A 126 1.15 15.01 17.92
N ALA A 127 1.86 14.88 19.05
CA ALA A 127 2.34 13.59 19.55
C ALA A 127 1.22 12.54 19.67
N GLU A 128 0.01 12.96 20.06
CA GLU A 128 -1.18 12.11 20.12
C GLU A 128 -1.53 11.47 18.77
N ARG A 129 -1.52 12.25 17.69
CA ARG A 129 -1.81 11.76 16.34
C ARG A 129 -0.73 10.80 15.84
N LEU A 130 0.52 11.06 16.22
CA LEU A 130 1.63 10.16 15.93
C LEU A 130 1.41 8.82 16.65
N TYR A 131 0.96 8.84 17.91
CA TYR A 131 0.63 7.62 18.65
C TYR A 131 -0.53 6.84 18.03
N ASP A 132 -1.59 7.51 17.60
CA ASP A 132 -2.73 6.88 16.94
C ASP A 132 -2.32 6.24 15.60
N ALA A 133 -1.50 6.92 14.80
CA ALA A 133 -0.98 6.36 13.54
C ALA A 133 -0.08 5.14 13.77
N VAL A 134 0.84 5.21 14.74
CA VAL A 134 1.67 4.06 15.13
C VAL A 134 0.79 2.93 15.67
N ASN A 135 -0.25 3.23 16.44
CA ASN A 135 -1.16 2.23 16.99
C ASN A 135 -1.87 1.43 15.89
N ILE A 136 -2.39 2.10 14.85
CA ILE A 136 -2.99 1.40 13.71
C ILE A 136 -1.99 0.51 13.01
N VAL A 137 -0.82 1.04 12.64
CA VAL A 137 0.19 0.25 11.93
C VAL A 137 0.55 -1.00 12.72
N LEU A 138 0.78 -0.88 14.03
CA LEU A 138 1.08 -2.03 14.90
C LEU A 138 -0.08 -3.02 15.03
N SER A 139 -1.32 -2.54 15.06
CA SER A 139 -2.50 -3.39 15.17
C SER A 139 -2.76 -4.25 13.92
N LEU A 140 -2.12 -3.92 12.79
CA LEU A 140 -2.21 -4.66 11.52
C LEU A 140 -1.05 -5.67 11.33
N GLN A 141 -0.23 -5.91 12.37
CA GLN A 141 0.80 -6.95 12.35
C GLN A 141 0.20 -8.34 12.58
N ASN A 142 0.46 -9.27 11.67
CA ASN A 142 0.08 -10.68 11.81
C ASN A 142 1.13 -11.46 12.62
N ASN A 143 0.73 -12.65 13.08
CA ASN A 143 1.58 -13.56 13.87
C ASN A 143 2.86 -14.00 13.15
N ASP A 144 2.88 -14.00 11.82
CA ASP A 144 4.05 -14.34 11.01
C ASP A 144 4.99 -13.14 10.77
N SER A 145 4.79 -12.04 11.52
CA SER A 145 5.49 -10.76 11.39
C SER A 145 5.21 -9.99 10.09
N GLY A 146 4.31 -10.48 9.24
CA GLY A 146 3.84 -9.77 8.05
C GLY A 146 2.72 -8.78 8.37
N PHE A 147 2.66 -7.71 7.60
CA PHE A 147 1.56 -6.75 7.68
C PHE A 147 0.61 -6.95 6.50
N ALA A 148 -0.68 -6.83 6.77
CA ALA A 148 -1.72 -6.88 5.76
C ALA A 148 -2.21 -5.46 5.40
N THR A 149 -2.92 -5.33 4.28
CA THR A 149 -3.24 -4.02 3.68
C THR A 149 -4.25 -3.24 4.51
N TYR A 150 -5.50 -3.73 4.56
CA TYR A 150 -6.63 -3.07 5.21
C TYR A 150 -6.89 -3.63 6.61
N GLU A 151 -6.73 -4.94 6.77
CA GLU A 151 -7.09 -5.68 7.97
C GLU A 151 -6.13 -6.84 8.19
N LEU A 152 -6.13 -7.43 9.38
CA LEU A 152 -5.39 -8.66 9.67
C LEU A 152 -5.82 -9.82 8.77
N THR A 153 -4.92 -10.80 8.63
CA THR A 153 -5.23 -12.08 8.00
C THR A 153 -6.18 -12.86 8.91
N ARG A 154 -7.49 -12.76 8.64
CA ARG A 154 -8.55 -13.41 9.43
C ARG A 154 -8.89 -14.82 8.96
N SER A 155 -8.08 -15.38 8.06
CA SER A 155 -8.43 -16.58 7.31
C SER A 155 -7.20 -17.36 6.84
N TYR A 156 -7.41 -18.63 6.52
CA TYR A 156 -6.33 -19.55 6.20
C TYR A 156 -6.07 -19.63 4.70
N ARG A 157 -4.81 -19.89 4.33
CA ARG A 157 -4.39 -19.95 2.92
C ARG A 157 -5.13 -20.99 2.09
N TRP A 158 -5.60 -22.09 2.69
CA TRP A 158 -6.34 -23.14 1.99
C TRP A 158 -7.68 -22.66 1.43
N LEU A 159 -8.26 -21.56 1.95
CA LEU A 159 -9.46 -20.97 1.36
C LEU A 159 -9.23 -20.51 -0.08
N ALA A 160 -7.99 -20.22 -0.49
CA ALA A 160 -7.67 -19.90 -1.88
C ALA A 160 -8.08 -21.02 -2.86
N ILE A 161 -8.20 -22.27 -2.40
CA ILE A 161 -8.63 -23.42 -3.21
C ILE A 161 -10.08 -23.26 -3.68
N ILE A 162 -10.93 -22.65 -2.86
CA ILE A 162 -12.36 -22.47 -3.16
C ILE A 162 -12.65 -21.12 -3.80
N ASN A 163 -11.62 -20.39 -4.26
CA ASN A 163 -11.80 -19.13 -4.94
C ASN A 163 -12.63 -19.33 -6.23
N PRO A 164 -13.87 -18.80 -6.30
CA PRO A 164 -14.71 -18.98 -7.46
C PRO A 164 -14.37 -17.99 -8.58
N ALA A 165 -13.52 -16.99 -8.32
CA ALA A 165 -13.13 -16.01 -9.33
C ALA A 165 -12.12 -16.64 -10.31
N GLU A 166 -12.55 -16.79 -11.55
CA GLU A 166 -11.72 -17.37 -12.63
C GLU A 166 -10.58 -16.43 -13.06
N THR A 167 -10.78 -15.12 -12.91
CA THR A 167 -9.89 -14.09 -13.45
C THR A 167 -8.90 -13.53 -12.42
N PHE A 168 -9.13 -13.75 -11.11
CA PHE A 168 -8.35 -13.14 -10.05
C PHE A 168 -7.80 -14.20 -9.10
N GLY A 169 -6.48 -14.22 -8.93
CA GLY A 169 -5.81 -15.01 -7.90
C GLY A 169 -5.74 -14.27 -6.57
N ASP A 170 -5.61 -15.01 -5.47
CA ASP A 170 -5.22 -14.48 -4.16
C ASP A 170 -6.14 -13.40 -3.54
N ILE A 171 -7.44 -13.46 -3.83
CA ILE A 171 -8.44 -12.50 -3.31
C ILE A 171 -9.03 -12.84 -1.94
N LEU A 172 -8.81 -14.06 -1.43
CA LEU A 172 -9.46 -14.54 -0.20
C LEU A 172 -8.63 -14.34 1.07
N CYS A 173 -7.30 -14.29 0.98
CA CYS A 173 -6.40 -14.13 2.12
C CYS A 173 -5.25 -13.18 1.76
N GLY A 174 -5.21 -11.99 2.36
CA GLY A 174 -4.24 -10.94 2.02
C GLY A 174 -2.99 -10.95 2.90
N MET A 175 -1.84 -11.35 2.34
CA MET A 175 -0.52 -11.18 2.97
C MET A 175 0.52 -10.72 1.95
N TYR A 176 1.19 -9.59 2.19
CA TYR A 176 2.09 -9.00 1.20
C TYR A 176 3.40 -8.45 1.80
N ILE A 177 4.53 -8.75 1.13
CA ILE A 177 5.89 -8.41 1.60
C ILE A 177 6.17 -6.91 1.58
N SER A 178 5.71 -6.20 0.55
CA SER A 178 6.03 -4.79 0.32
C SER A 178 5.58 -3.90 1.48
N LEU A 179 4.45 -4.25 2.10
CA LEU A 179 3.87 -3.53 3.24
C LEU A 179 4.81 -3.57 4.45
N SER A 180 5.39 -4.74 4.74
CA SER A 180 6.24 -4.96 5.92
C SER A 180 7.54 -4.14 5.87
N ALA A 181 8.04 -3.89 4.67
CA ALA A 181 9.25 -3.10 4.45
C ALA A 181 9.01 -1.61 4.70
N SER A 182 7.92 -1.06 4.14
CA SER A 182 7.54 0.35 4.35
C SER A 182 7.29 0.66 5.83
N ILE A 183 6.55 -0.23 6.49
CA ILE A 183 6.21 -0.14 7.92
C ILE A 183 7.48 -0.16 8.79
N GLY A 184 8.41 -1.08 8.49
CA GLY A 184 9.68 -1.17 9.21
C GLY A 184 10.51 0.11 9.13
N ILE A 185 10.62 0.73 7.95
CA ILE A 185 11.33 2.00 7.76
C ILE A 185 10.69 3.08 8.64
N SER A 186 9.38 3.23 8.54
CA SER A 186 8.62 4.29 9.21
C SER A 186 8.73 4.19 10.72
N LEU A 187 8.61 2.97 11.26
CA LEU A 187 8.78 2.70 12.69
C LEU A 187 10.21 2.93 13.17
N LYS A 188 11.24 2.67 12.35
CA LYS A 188 12.63 2.97 12.71
C LYS A 188 12.87 4.47 12.78
N ILE A 189 12.30 5.24 11.85
CA ILE A 189 12.33 6.72 11.86
C ILE A 189 11.65 7.26 13.13
N ILE A 190 10.47 6.73 13.47
CA ILE A 190 9.65 7.20 14.62
C ILE A 190 10.11 6.59 15.95
N SER A 191 11.08 5.67 15.95
CA SER A 191 11.54 4.96 17.15
C SER A 191 12.16 5.86 18.25
N HIS A 192 12.47 7.11 17.93
CA HIS A 192 12.90 8.12 18.92
C HIS A 192 11.72 8.79 19.65
N ALA A 193 10.49 8.68 19.14
CA ALA A 193 9.31 9.40 19.64
C ALA A 193 8.27 8.52 20.35
N SER A 194 8.35 7.18 20.25
CA SER A 194 7.32 6.28 20.80
C SER A 194 7.83 5.19 21.77
N PRO A 195 7.35 5.17 23.04
CA PRO A 195 7.67 4.11 23.99
C PRO A 195 7.03 2.75 23.66
N ARG A 196 6.13 2.66 22.66
CA ARG A 196 5.42 1.41 22.30
C ARG A 196 6.22 0.45 21.38
N ARG A 197 7.50 0.75 21.11
CA ARG A 197 8.39 -0.06 20.25
C ARG A 197 8.49 -1.54 20.66
N ASN A 198 8.36 -1.84 21.95
CA ASN A 198 8.54 -3.18 22.50
C ASN A 198 7.41 -4.16 22.13
N LYS A 199 6.33 -3.69 21.48
CA LYS A 199 5.21 -4.53 21.03
C LYS A 199 5.39 -5.11 19.62
N LEU A 200 6.44 -4.72 18.89
CA LEU A 200 6.71 -5.26 17.55
C LEU A 200 7.23 -6.68 17.61
N ILE A 201 6.58 -7.58 16.89
CA ILE A 201 7.18 -8.87 16.54
C ILE A 201 8.35 -8.56 15.60
N PRO A 202 9.59 -9.00 15.90
CA PRO A 202 10.74 -8.77 15.04
C PRO A 202 10.46 -9.27 13.62
N LEU A 203 10.75 -8.44 12.62
CA LEU A 203 10.55 -8.81 11.21
C LEU A 203 11.35 -10.09 10.91
N ASN A 204 10.66 -11.18 10.63
CA ASN A 204 11.31 -12.45 10.33
C ASN A 204 12.16 -12.35 9.05
N HIS A 205 13.33 -12.99 9.05
CA HIS A 205 14.40 -12.81 8.05
C HIS A 205 14.32 -13.79 6.87
N SER A 206 13.48 -14.82 6.96
CA SER A 206 13.55 -15.97 6.04
C SER A 206 12.69 -15.80 4.78
N ASN A 207 13.34 -15.93 3.61
CA ASN A 207 12.78 -16.16 2.26
C ASN A 207 11.91 -15.04 1.64
N LEU A 208 12.39 -13.79 1.65
CA LEU A 208 11.62 -12.64 1.16
C LEU A 208 11.97 -12.16 -0.26
N LEU A 209 13.11 -12.57 -0.83
CA LEU A 209 13.65 -11.94 -2.03
C LEU A 209 13.30 -12.63 -3.36
N ASN A 210 12.75 -13.85 -3.30
CA ASN A 210 12.27 -14.62 -4.46
C ASN A 210 10.73 -14.67 -4.52
N ARG A 211 10.08 -13.54 -4.25
CA ARG A 211 8.61 -13.46 -4.25
C ARG A 211 8.13 -12.37 -5.22
N TYR A 212 6.94 -12.59 -5.76
CA TYR A 212 6.28 -11.71 -6.72
C TYR A 212 5.83 -10.40 -6.06
N GLY A 213 5.93 -9.29 -6.78
CA GLY A 213 5.29 -8.04 -6.41
C GLY A 213 3.78 -8.17 -6.59
N SER A 214 3.03 -8.01 -5.51
CA SER A 214 1.57 -8.23 -5.52
C SER A 214 0.77 -6.96 -5.84
N TRP A 215 1.35 -5.78 -5.59
CA TRP A 215 0.70 -4.50 -5.83
C TRP A 215 1.20 -3.80 -7.09
N ARG A 216 2.36 -4.22 -7.62
CA ARG A 216 2.99 -3.65 -8.83
C ARG A 216 3.79 -4.70 -9.58
N VAL A 217 4.04 -4.44 -10.87
CA VAL A 217 4.72 -5.36 -11.81
C VAL A 217 6.24 -5.27 -11.69
N CYS A 218 7.01 -6.29 -11.32
CA CYS A 218 6.68 -7.39 -10.43
C CYS A 218 7.89 -7.67 -9.53
N PHE A 219 8.96 -8.22 -10.11
CA PHE A 219 10.17 -8.57 -9.35
C PHE A 219 10.99 -7.36 -8.91
N THR A 220 11.21 -6.37 -9.78
CA THR A 220 11.96 -5.15 -9.43
C THR A 220 11.33 -4.41 -8.24
N TYR A 221 10.00 -4.30 -8.20
CA TYR A 221 9.25 -3.75 -7.08
C TYR A 221 9.43 -4.57 -5.79
N ALA A 222 9.20 -5.88 -5.86
CA ALA A 222 9.34 -6.75 -4.68
C ALA A 222 10.76 -6.80 -4.15
N THR A 223 11.76 -6.86 -5.02
CA THR A 223 13.18 -6.88 -4.67
C THR A 223 13.59 -5.58 -3.98
N TRP A 224 13.14 -4.41 -4.48
CA TRP A 224 13.40 -3.12 -3.83
C TRP A 224 12.87 -3.07 -2.39
N PHE A 225 11.60 -3.41 -2.18
CA PHE A 225 11.04 -3.46 -0.83
C PHE A 225 11.68 -4.56 0.03
N GLY A 226 11.98 -5.73 -0.53
CA GLY A 226 12.63 -6.83 0.19
C GLY A 226 14.02 -6.45 0.70
N ILE A 227 14.83 -5.77 -0.12
CA ILE A 227 16.13 -5.22 0.28
C ILE A 227 15.96 -4.20 1.40
N ASN A 228 15.05 -3.23 1.24
CA ASN A 228 14.77 -2.22 2.25
C ASN A 228 14.39 -2.83 3.60
N ARG A 229 13.56 -3.88 3.61
CA ARG A 229 13.19 -4.61 4.83
C ARG A 229 14.40 -5.19 5.55
N LEU A 230 15.31 -5.83 4.82
CA LEU A 230 16.52 -6.43 5.41
C LEU A 230 17.45 -5.35 5.97
N ILE A 231 17.60 -4.23 5.27
CA ILE A 231 18.39 -3.08 5.73
C ILE A 231 17.80 -2.49 7.02
N VAL A 232 16.48 -2.34 7.10
CA VAL A 232 15.81 -1.90 8.35
C VAL A 232 16.10 -2.85 9.50
N ALA A 233 16.07 -4.17 9.24
CA ALA A 233 16.41 -5.21 10.20
C ALA A 233 17.90 -5.23 10.61
N GLY A 234 18.73 -4.34 10.04
CA GLY A 234 20.13 -4.17 10.39
C GLY A 234 21.10 -4.96 9.49
N ASN A 235 20.60 -5.56 8.41
CA ASN A 235 21.45 -6.28 7.46
C ASN A 235 22.11 -5.30 6.49
N SER A 236 23.28 -5.68 5.98
CA SER A 236 24.00 -4.94 4.95
C SER A 236 24.27 -5.84 3.73
N TYR A 237 24.74 -5.25 2.63
CA TYR A 237 25.23 -6.03 1.49
C TYR A 237 26.37 -6.98 1.90
N ILE A 238 27.21 -6.58 2.86
CA ILE A 238 28.38 -7.36 3.29
C ILE A 238 27.93 -8.59 4.11
N ASP A 239 26.91 -8.42 4.95
CA ASP A 239 26.55 -9.41 5.97
C ASP A 239 25.36 -10.30 5.56
N SER A 240 24.71 -10.00 4.42
CA SER A 240 23.49 -10.67 3.99
C SER A 240 23.63 -11.30 2.60
N PRO A 241 23.81 -12.64 2.53
CA PRO A 241 23.79 -13.37 1.26
C PRO A 241 22.50 -13.17 0.48
N ALA A 242 21.41 -12.86 1.18
CA ALA A 242 20.13 -12.57 0.59
C ALA A 242 20.19 -11.25 -0.21
N ILE A 243 20.69 -10.16 0.39
CA ILE A 243 20.88 -8.87 -0.30
C ILE A 243 21.85 -9.02 -1.49
N CYS A 244 22.93 -9.78 -1.35
CA CYS A 244 23.85 -10.07 -2.47
C CYS A 244 23.12 -10.70 -3.65
N LYS A 245 22.42 -11.82 -3.40
CA LYS A 245 21.64 -12.53 -4.45
C LYS A 245 20.59 -11.64 -5.10
N ALA A 246 19.96 -10.75 -4.33
CA ALA A 246 18.98 -9.80 -4.85
C ALA A 246 19.62 -8.76 -5.78
N CYS A 247 20.79 -8.23 -5.41
CA CYS A 247 21.54 -7.30 -6.25
C CYS A 247 22.06 -7.99 -7.52
N GLU A 248 22.62 -9.20 -7.40
CA GLU A 248 23.03 -10.03 -8.54
C GLU A 248 21.87 -10.31 -9.49
N PHE A 249 20.69 -10.66 -8.95
CA PHE A 249 19.48 -10.84 -9.73
C PHE A 249 19.14 -9.59 -10.53
N LEU A 250 19.10 -8.42 -9.89
CA LEU A 250 18.83 -7.15 -10.59
C LEU A 250 19.89 -6.93 -11.69
N LEU A 251 21.18 -6.95 -11.35
CA LEU A 251 22.27 -6.70 -12.29
C LEU A 251 22.24 -7.66 -13.50
N SER A 252 21.87 -8.93 -13.30
CA SER A 252 21.71 -9.91 -14.39
C SER A 252 20.60 -9.56 -15.38
N LYS A 253 19.66 -8.69 -15.00
CA LYS A 253 18.51 -8.27 -15.81
C LYS A 253 18.68 -6.86 -16.41
N LYS A 254 19.85 -6.25 -16.24
CA LYS A 254 20.19 -4.95 -16.84
C LYS A 254 20.46 -5.12 -18.34
N LEU A 255 19.61 -4.53 -19.18
CA LEU A 255 19.78 -4.48 -20.63
C LEU A 255 20.13 -3.05 -21.04
N SER A 256 21.36 -2.80 -21.49
CA SER A 256 21.79 -1.49 -22.01
C SER A 256 21.37 -0.29 -21.14
N ASN A 257 21.50 -0.41 -19.81
CA ASN A 257 21.09 0.54 -18.76
C ASN A 257 19.62 0.59 -18.36
N VAL A 258 18.80 -0.37 -18.78
CA VAL A 258 17.37 -0.40 -18.48
C VAL A 258 16.95 -1.77 -17.91
N TYR A 259 15.98 -1.77 -17.00
CA TYR A 259 15.41 -2.98 -16.42
C TYR A 259 14.01 -3.20 -16.99
N SER A 260 13.77 -4.39 -17.54
CA SER A 260 12.47 -4.75 -18.11
C SER A 260 12.11 -6.20 -17.85
N ASN A 261 10.81 -6.44 -17.66
CA ASN A 261 10.18 -7.76 -17.72
C ASN A 261 9.16 -7.83 -18.87
N LEU A 262 9.20 -6.88 -19.81
CA LEU A 262 8.25 -6.79 -20.90
C LEU A 262 8.74 -7.59 -22.11
N GLU A 263 7.77 -8.12 -22.87
CA GLU A 263 8.04 -8.71 -24.18
C GLU A 263 8.85 -7.75 -25.05
N ASN A 264 9.81 -8.33 -25.78
CA ASN A 264 10.76 -7.63 -26.65
C ASN A 264 11.78 -6.74 -25.93
N ASN A 265 12.06 -6.97 -24.64
CA ASN A 265 13.15 -6.29 -23.92
C ASN A 265 13.03 -4.76 -23.93
N ARG A 266 11.81 -4.23 -24.03
CA ARG A 266 11.57 -2.78 -24.11
C ARG A 266 11.83 -2.11 -22.77
N ALA A 267 12.45 -0.94 -22.81
CA ALA A 267 12.67 -0.11 -21.66
C ALA A 267 11.39 0.17 -20.86
N HIS A 268 11.42 -0.01 -19.53
CA HIS A 268 10.34 0.41 -18.64
C HIS A 268 10.89 1.30 -17.52
N LEU A 269 10.49 2.57 -17.53
CA LEU A 269 11.01 3.60 -16.63
C LEU A 269 10.88 3.18 -15.16
N VAL A 270 9.67 2.77 -14.75
CA VAL A 270 9.39 2.45 -13.34
C VAL A 270 10.18 1.23 -12.87
N ASN A 271 10.38 0.22 -13.73
CA ASN A 271 11.15 -0.97 -13.36
C ASN A 271 12.63 -0.64 -13.19
N THR A 272 13.12 0.25 -14.05
CA THR A 272 14.47 0.78 -13.99
C THR A 272 14.67 1.58 -12.71
N LEU A 273 13.73 2.45 -12.36
CA LEU A 273 13.78 3.24 -11.13
C LEU A 273 13.79 2.34 -9.88
N TRP A 274 12.93 1.33 -9.78
CA TRP A 274 12.95 0.42 -8.61
C TRP A 274 14.26 -0.35 -8.49
N ALA A 275 14.79 -0.85 -9.61
CA ALA A 275 16.07 -1.54 -9.61
C ALA A 275 17.23 -0.61 -9.21
N LEU A 276 17.25 0.62 -9.75
CA LEU A 276 18.25 1.62 -9.39
C LEU A 276 18.15 2.02 -7.92
N LEU A 277 16.95 2.30 -7.41
CA LEU A 277 16.73 2.61 -6.00
C LEU A 277 17.25 1.48 -5.11
N ALA A 278 16.94 0.23 -5.44
CA ALA A 278 17.44 -0.92 -4.68
C ALA A 278 18.96 -1.02 -4.66
N LEU A 279 19.61 -0.82 -5.82
CA LEU A 279 21.06 -0.88 -5.95
C LEU A 279 21.77 0.31 -5.30
N ILE A 280 21.19 1.51 -5.36
CA ILE A 280 21.71 2.70 -4.66
C ILE A 280 21.64 2.48 -3.15
N THR A 281 20.52 1.98 -2.62
CA THR A 281 20.37 1.71 -1.17
C THR A 281 21.40 0.68 -0.66
N THR A 282 21.85 -0.24 -1.52
CA THR A 282 22.88 -1.24 -1.17
C THR A 282 24.30 -0.82 -1.56
N GLY A 283 24.50 0.40 -2.06
CA GLY A 283 25.80 0.93 -2.48
C GLY A 283 26.37 0.32 -3.76
N GLN A 284 25.54 -0.38 -4.54
CA GLN A 284 25.91 -1.05 -5.80
C GLN A 284 25.69 -0.19 -7.04
N ALA A 285 25.11 1.00 -6.90
CA ALA A 285 24.94 1.99 -7.95
C ALA A 285 25.11 3.42 -7.37
N ARG A 286 25.36 4.40 -8.24
CA ARG A 286 25.48 5.83 -7.93
C ARG A 286 24.49 6.61 -8.77
#